data_AF-A0A662HWI3-F1
#
_entry.id   AF-A0A662HWI3-F1
#
_cell.length_a   1.000
_cell.length_b   1.000
_cell.length_c   1.000
_cell.angle_alpha   90.00
_cell.angle_beta   90.00
_cell.angle_gamma   90.00
#
_symmetry.space_group_name_H-M   'P 1'
#
loop_
_entity.id
_entity.type
_entity.pdbx_description
1 polymer ?
#
loop_
_entity_poly.entity_id
_entity_poly.type
_entity_poly.pdbx_seq_one_letter_code
_entity_poly.pdbx_strand_id
1 'polypeptide(L)'
;MALELLERLNPWWWGGEDPHVKRWRGQEYRWMPGWIKKLSVKPFSLNFVMGPRLVGKTTGIKLFIKSLLNRVRPERILYISCEIFPDYMLLAKTLTRYLEETGGDEAVYIFLDEATALRGWWRAV
;
A
#
# COMPACT_ATOMS: atom_id res chain seq x y z
N MET A 1 -11.87 -3.90 -15.31
CA MET A 1 -10.59 -4.65 -15.28
C MET A 1 -9.54 -4.03 -14.36
N ALA A 2 -8.87 -2.91 -14.67
CA ALA A 2 -7.83 -2.36 -13.78
C ALA A 2 -8.39 -1.81 -12.44
N LEU A 3 -9.59 -1.22 -12.45
CA LEU A 3 -10.24 -0.70 -11.25
C LEU A 3 -10.61 -1.84 -10.28
N GLU A 4 -11.30 -2.87 -10.75
CA GLU A 4 -11.70 -4.03 -9.92
C GLU A 4 -10.51 -4.74 -9.25
N LEU A 5 -9.37 -4.82 -9.94
CA LEU A 5 -8.13 -5.35 -9.37
C LEU A 5 -7.62 -4.48 -8.21
N LEU A 6 -7.70 -3.16 -8.38
CA LEU A 6 -7.25 -2.19 -7.39
C LEU A 6 -8.20 -2.17 -6.17
N GLU A 7 -9.50 -2.27 -6.37
CA GLU A 7 -10.50 -2.41 -5.30
C GLU A 7 -10.28 -3.68 -4.46
N ARG A 8 -9.93 -4.79 -5.12
CA ARG A 8 -9.60 -6.05 -4.45
C ARG A 8 -8.32 -5.97 -3.60
N LEU A 9 -7.37 -5.14 -3.99
CA LEU A 9 -6.13 -4.92 -3.25
C LEU A 9 -6.31 -3.96 -2.06
N ASN A 10 -7.40 -3.19 -2.05
CA ASN A 10 -7.75 -2.18 -1.06
C ASN A 10 -9.14 -2.46 -0.43
N PRO A 11 -9.35 -3.64 0.19
CA PRO A 11 -10.67 -4.03 0.69
C PRO A 11 -11.23 -3.09 1.78
N TRP A 12 -10.37 -2.33 2.46
CA TRP A 12 -10.78 -1.37 3.49
C TRP A 12 -11.61 -0.21 2.93
N TRP A 13 -11.54 0.09 1.62
CA TRP A 13 -12.39 1.10 0.97
C TRP A 13 -13.89 0.79 1.09
N TRP A 14 -14.25 -0.46 1.36
CA TRP A 14 -15.64 -0.94 1.51
C TRP A 14 -15.88 -1.57 2.89
N GLY A 15 -14.98 -1.33 3.86
CA GLY A 15 -15.04 -1.94 5.19
C GLY A 15 -14.58 -3.41 5.25
N GLY A 16 -13.99 -3.94 4.18
CA GLY A 16 -13.41 -5.28 4.14
C GLY A 16 -12.05 -5.37 4.83
N GLU A 17 -11.70 -6.57 5.31
CA GLU A 17 -10.39 -6.84 5.91
C GLU A 17 -9.41 -7.44 4.90
N ASP A 18 -8.15 -6.97 4.91
CA ASP A 18 -7.10 -7.50 4.06
C ASP A 18 -6.81 -9.00 4.35
N PRO A 19 -6.68 -9.86 3.33
CA PRO A 19 -6.44 -11.29 3.52
C PRO A 19 -5.17 -11.63 4.32
N HIS A 20 -4.09 -10.85 4.16
CA HIS A 20 -2.85 -11.04 4.92
C HIS A 20 -3.06 -10.71 6.39
N VAL A 21 -3.81 -9.64 6.67
CA VAL A 21 -4.18 -9.25 8.02
C VAL A 21 -5.08 -10.30 8.69
N LYS A 22 -6.07 -10.80 7.96
CA LYS A 22 -6.97 -11.87 8.43
C LYS A 22 -6.17 -13.13 8.77
N ARG A 23 -5.26 -13.56 7.89
CA ARG A 23 -4.37 -14.71 8.12
C ARG A 23 -3.47 -14.50 9.34
N TRP A 24 -2.86 -13.32 9.47
CA TRP A 24 -2.02 -12.97 10.61
C TRP A 24 -2.79 -13.03 11.94
N ARG A 25 -4.03 -12.52 11.97
CA ARG A 25 -4.85 -12.51 13.19
C ARG A 25 -5.17 -13.92 13.70
N GLY A 26 -5.31 -14.88 12.79
CA GLY A 26 -5.59 -16.29 13.11
C GLY A 26 -4.36 -17.13 13.46
N GLN A 27 -3.14 -16.56 13.42
CA GLN A 27 -1.95 -17.27 13.90
C GLN A 27 -1.92 -17.33 15.43
N GLU A 28 -1.36 -18.40 15.98
CA GLU A 28 -1.08 -18.54 17.43
C GLU A 28 -0.16 -17.40 17.91
N TYR A 29 0.91 -17.14 17.15
CA TYR A 29 1.86 -16.07 17.42
C TYR A 29 1.69 -14.93 16.42
N ARG A 30 1.21 -13.79 16.92
CA ARG A 30 0.98 -12.56 16.15
C ARG A 30 2.21 -11.65 16.16
N TRP A 31 3.24 -12.04 15.40
CA TRP A 31 4.46 -11.26 15.27
C TRP A 31 4.24 -9.96 14.49
N MET A 32 4.70 -8.83 15.03
CA MET A 32 4.65 -7.52 14.37
C MET A 32 6.09 -7.08 14.03
N PRO A 33 6.42 -6.83 12.75
CA PRO A 33 7.76 -6.40 12.37
C PRO A 33 8.13 -5.06 13.01
N GLY A 34 9.24 -5.04 13.77
CA GLY A 34 9.69 -3.83 14.46
C GLY A 34 10.05 -2.66 13.54
N TRP A 35 10.42 -2.95 12.28
CA TRP A 35 10.73 -1.93 11.29
C TRP A 35 9.52 -1.06 10.90
N ILE A 36 8.29 -1.52 11.13
CA ILE A 36 7.08 -0.72 10.88
C ILE A 36 7.14 0.59 11.68
N LYS A 37 7.64 0.55 12.91
CA LYS A 37 7.78 1.73 13.78
C LYS A 37 8.82 2.75 13.29
N LYS A 38 9.68 2.34 12.34
CA LYS A 38 10.71 3.20 11.75
C LYS A 38 10.22 3.97 10.53
N LEU A 39 9.04 3.63 10.00
CA LEU A 39 8.47 4.31 8.85
C LEU A 39 7.94 5.69 9.26
N SER A 40 8.42 6.73 8.59
CA SER A 40 7.87 8.08 8.77
C SER A 40 6.49 8.17 8.12
N VAL A 41 5.57 8.83 8.82
CA VAL A 41 4.20 9.13 8.37
C VAL A 41 3.94 10.64 8.27
N LYS A 42 4.98 11.46 8.47
CA LYS A 42 4.86 12.91 8.41
C LYS A 42 5.02 13.38 6.96
N PRO A 43 4.04 14.07 6.36
CA PRO A 43 4.20 14.64 5.03
C PRO A 43 5.32 15.69 5.00
N PHE A 44 6.17 15.75 3.97
CA PHE A 44 6.39 14.74 2.93
C PHE A 44 7.38 13.67 3.43
N SER A 45 7.07 12.38 3.25
CA SER A 45 7.99 11.29 3.60
C SER A 45 8.00 10.16 2.57
N LEU A 46 9.19 9.84 2.07
CA LEU A 46 9.45 8.68 1.22
C LEU A 46 10.17 7.61 2.05
N ASN A 47 9.62 6.40 2.09
CA ASN A 47 10.20 5.27 2.82
C ASN A 47 10.49 4.11 1.86
N PHE A 48 11.66 3.49 2.00
CA PHE A 48 12.02 2.27 1.27
C PHE A 48 12.04 1.07 2.21
N VAL A 49 11.23 0.05 1.91
CA VAL A 49 11.22 -1.23 2.63
C VAL A 49 11.94 -2.27 1.77
N MET A 50 13.22 -2.49 2.05
CA MET A 50 14.07 -3.42 1.29
C MET A 50 14.38 -4.69 2.09
N GLY A 51 14.57 -5.80 1.40
CA GLY A 51 15.00 -7.06 1.98
C GLY A 51 14.76 -8.26 1.06
N PRO A 52 15.29 -9.45 1.41
CA PRO A 52 15.15 -10.66 0.60
C PRO A 52 13.70 -11.05 0.34
N ARG A 53 13.46 -11.89 -0.67
CA ARG A 53 12.13 -12.47 -0.90
C ARG A 53 11.72 -13.35 0.30
N LEU A 54 10.41 -13.45 0.54
CA LEU A 54 9.80 -14.29 1.59
C LEU A 54 10.11 -13.91 3.06
N VAL A 55 10.67 -12.73 3.33
CA VAL A 55 10.89 -12.23 4.71
C VAL A 55 9.69 -11.53 5.34
N GLY A 56 8.52 -11.55 4.67
CA GLY A 56 7.29 -10.97 5.19
C GLY A 56 7.14 -9.45 4.99
N LYS A 57 7.81 -8.84 4.01
CA LYS A 57 7.71 -7.40 3.70
C LYS A 57 6.29 -6.96 3.38
N THR A 58 5.65 -7.61 2.39
CA THR A 58 4.25 -7.35 1.99
C THR A 58 3.31 -7.49 3.19
N THR A 59 3.42 -8.57 3.96
CA THR A 59 2.62 -8.75 5.19
C THR A 59 2.85 -7.61 6.18
N GLY A 60 4.09 -7.19 6.39
CA GLY A 60 4.39 -6.05 7.26
C GLY A 60 3.80 -4.73 6.76
N ILE A 61 3.81 -4.47 5.45
CA ILE A 61 3.15 -3.31 4.84
C ILE A 61 1.63 -3.37 5.08
N LYS A 62 1.01 -4.53 4.88
CA LYS A 62 -0.44 -4.72 5.15
C LYS A 62 -0.79 -4.54 6.63
N LEU A 63 0.06 -5.02 7.53
CA LEU A 63 -0.10 -4.77 8.97
C LEU A 63 0.09 -3.30 9.34
N PHE A 64 1.00 -2.59 8.66
CA PHE A 64 1.16 -1.17 8.84
C PHE A 64 -0.05 -0.39 8.33
N ILE A 65 -0.59 -0.73 7.17
CA ILE A 65 -1.87 -0.19 6.65
C ILE A 65 -2.99 -0.39 7.67
N LYS A 66 -3.13 -1.61 8.24
CA LYS A 66 -4.08 -1.87 9.32
C LYS A 66 -3.93 -0.89 10.48
N SER A 67 -2.69 -0.58 10.88
CA SER A 67 -2.43 0.37 11.96
C SER A 67 -2.79 1.82 11.58
N LEU A 68 -2.62 2.21 10.31
CA LEU A 68 -2.99 3.53 9.80
C LEU A 68 -4.51 3.72 9.75
N LEU A 69 -5.26 2.67 9.39
CA LEU A 69 -6.73 2.70 9.33
C LEU A 69 -7.41 3.06 10.66
N ASN A 70 -6.70 3.00 11.80
CA ASN A 70 -7.22 3.45 13.10
C ASN A 70 -7.29 4.98 13.23
N ARG A 71 -6.62 5.74 12.36
CA ARG A 71 -6.49 7.21 12.46
C ARG A 71 -6.56 7.94 11.13
N VAL A 72 -6.64 7.20 10.02
CA VAL A 72 -6.66 7.73 8.66
C VAL A 72 -7.88 7.15 7.96
N ARG A 73 -8.59 8.00 7.21
CA ARG A 73 -9.76 7.59 6.42
C ARG A 73 -9.35 6.52 5.39
N PRO A 74 -10.14 5.45 5.19
CA PRO A 74 -9.80 4.36 4.27
C PRO A 74 -9.43 4.83 2.86
N GLU A 75 -10.14 5.84 2.35
CA GLU A 75 -9.98 6.39 1.01
C GLU A 75 -8.65 7.14 0.84
N ARG A 76 -7.98 7.52 1.94
CA ARG A 76 -6.66 8.19 1.94
C ARG A 76 -5.49 7.21 1.94
N ILE A 77 -5.76 5.90 1.93
CA ILE A 77 -4.74 4.86 1.90
C ILE A 77 -4.90 4.03 0.63
N LEU A 78 -3.87 4.08 -0.22
CA LEU A 78 -3.78 3.32 -1.46
C LEU A 78 -2.63 2.32 -1.39
N TYR A 79 -2.93 1.07 -1.70
CA TYR A 79 -1.98 0.01 -1.94
C TYR A 79 -2.04 -0.43 -3.40
N ILE A 80 -0.88 -0.54 -4.02
CA ILE A 80 -0.68 -1.03 -5.39
C ILE A 80 0.37 -2.14 -5.34
N SER A 81 0.09 -3.26 -6.00
CA SER A 81 1.15 -4.18 -6.46
C SER A 81 1.59 -3.75 -7.85
N CYS A 82 2.85 -3.34 -8.02
CA CYS A 82 3.34 -2.87 -9.31
C CYS A 82 3.42 -3.96 -10.38
N GLU A 83 3.35 -5.24 -9.99
CA GLU A 83 3.33 -6.39 -10.93
C GLU A 83 2.08 -6.42 -11.82
N ILE A 84 0.98 -5.77 -11.42
CA ILE A 84 -0.28 -5.75 -12.21
C ILE A 84 -0.25 -4.71 -13.34
N PHE A 85 0.75 -3.83 -13.36
CA PHE A 85 0.84 -2.75 -14.33
C PHE A 85 1.72 -3.17 -15.52
N PRO A 86 1.27 -2.91 -16.77
CA PRO A 86 2.07 -3.22 -17.96
C PRO A 86 3.24 -2.25 -18.15
N ASP A 87 3.09 -0.99 -17.70
CA ASP A 87 4.09 0.05 -17.82
C ASP A 87 3.90 1.17 -16.77
N TYR A 88 4.91 2.02 -16.64
CA TYR A 88 4.90 3.15 -15.70
C TYR A 88 3.89 4.24 -16.10
N MET A 89 3.47 4.34 -17.36
CA MET A 89 2.51 5.35 -17.79
C MET A 89 1.12 5.04 -17.22
N LEU A 90 0.73 3.76 -17.20
CA LEU A 90 -0.51 3.35 -16.56
C LEU A 90 -0.46 3.56 -15.04
N LEU A 91 0.68 3.28 -14.40
CA LEU A 91 0.87 3.59 -12.97
C LEU A 91 0.71 5.10 -12.72
N ALA A 92 1.38 5.95 -13.52
CA ALA A 92 1.31 7.41 -13.38
C ALA A 92 -0.13 7.92 -13.53
N LYS A 93 -0.85 7.40 -14.54
CA LYS A 93 -2.26 7.73 -14.77
C LYS A 93 -3.15 7.31 -13.59
N THR A 94 -2.93 6.12 -13.02
CA THR A 94 -3.67 5.65 -11.86
C THR A 94 -3.39 6.48 -10.62
N LEU A 95 -2.13 6.81 -10.35
CA LEU A 95 -1.74 7.65 -9.21
C LEU A 95 -2.33 9.06 -9.33
N THR A 96 -2.22 9.68 -10.51
CA THR A 96 -2.78 11.01 -10.79
C THR A 96 -4.28 11.02 -10.55
N ARG A 97 -5.01 10.08 -11.14
CA ARG A 97 -6.46 9.96 -10.99
C ARG A 97 -6.87 9.76 -9.53
N TYR A 98 -6.17 8.89 -8.80
CA TYR A 98 -6.48 8.64 -7.39
C TYR A 98 -6.25 9.88 -6.52
N LEU A 99 -5.18 10.65 -6.78
CA LEU A 99 -4.90 11.89 -6.06
C LEU A 99 -5.95 12.97 -6.37
N GLU A 100 -6.36 13.10 -7.62
CA GLU A 100 -7.45 14.00 -8.04
C GLU A 100 -8.79 13.64 -7.37
N GLU A 101 -9.14 12.36 -7.33
CA GLU A 101 -10.37 11.86 -6.70
C GLU A 101 -10.34 12.01 -5.16
N THR A 102 -9.15 11.89 -4.54
CA THR A 102 -9.02 11.99 -3.08
C THR A 102 -9.04 13.45 -2.59
N GLY A 103 -8.42 14.36 -3.34
CA GLY A 103 -8.42 15.81 -3.11
C GLY A 103 -8.03 16.28 -1.70
N GLY A 104 -8.21 17.57 -1.39
CA GLY A 104 -8.10 18.14 -0.03
C GLY A 104 -6.71 18.13 0.64
N ASP A 105 -6.63 18.71 1.84
CA ASP A 105 -5.37 19.04 2.51
C ASP A 105 -4.81 17.92 3.42
N GLU A 106 -5.55 16.83 3.61
CA GLU A 106 -5.08 15.70 4.44
C GLU A 106 -4.05 14.86 3.71
N ALA A 107 -3.09 14.30 4.46
CA ALA A 107 -2.08 13.40 3.94
C ALA A 107 -2.68 12.17 3.24
N VAL A 108 -2.14 11.83 2.07
CA VAL A 108 -2.45 10.60 1.33
C VAL A 108 -1.28 9.62 1.49
N TYR A 109 -1.59 8.36 1.79
CA TYR A 109 -0.60 7.30 1.99
C TYR A 109 -0.62 6.33 0.81
N ILE A 110 0.48 6.28 0.06
CA ILE A 110 0.61 5.43 -1.11
C ILE A 110 1.66 4.36 -0.86
N PHE A 111 1.28 3.10 -1.06
CA PHE A 111 2.15 1.93 -0.92
C PHE A 111 2.32 1.27 -2.29
N LEU A 112 3.57 1.23 -2.77
CA LEU A 112 3.96 0.54 -3.99
C LEU A 112 4.72 -0.74 -3.62
N ASP A 113 4.06 -1.90 -3.71
CA ASP A 113 4.70 -3.19 -3.48
C ASP A 113 5.31 -3.75 -4.78
N GLU A 114 6.43 -4.46 -4.63
CA GLU A 114 7.23 -4.98 -5.76
C GLU A 114 7.51 -3.92 -6.85
N ALA A 115 7.77 -2.67 -6.45
CA ALA A 115 8.00 -1.54 -7.37
C ALA A 115 9.07 -1.85 -8.43
N THR A 116 10.12 -2.59 -8.06
CA THR A 116 11.21 -2.99 -8.95
C THR A 116 10.79 -3.95 -10.06
N ALA A 117 9.62 -4.60 -9.96
CA ALA A 117 9.06 -5.43 -11.03
C ALA A 117 8.62 -4.58 -12.24
N LEU A 118 8.25 -3.31 -12.01
CA LEU A 118 7.84 -2.39 -13.06
C LEU A 118 9.02 -1.55 -13.54
N ARG A 119 9.47 -1.78 -14.77
CA ARG A 119 10.59 -1.03 -15.35
C ARG A 119 10.27 0.47 -15.42
N GLY A 120 11.13 1.29 -14.82
CA GLY A 120 10.98 2.74 -14.83
C GLY A 120 9.88 3.27 -13.90
N TRP A 121 9.45 2.49 -12.90
CA TRP A 121 8.41 2.88 -11.94
C TRP A 121 8.60 4.28 -11.31
N TRP A 122 9.86 4.68 -11.08
CA TRP A 122 10.20 5.99 -10.50
C TRP A 122 9.79 7.18 -11.39
N ARG A 123 9.50 6.96 -12.67
CA ARG A 123 8.99 7.99 -13.59
C ARG A 123 7.50 8.29 -13.39
N ALA A 124 6.81 7.45 -12.62
CA ALA A 124 5.39 7.57 -12.35
C ALA A 124 5.06 8.27 -11.02
N VAL A 125 6.06 8.47 -10.16
CA VAL A 125 5.93 9.00 -8.80
C VAL A 125 6.63 10.35 -8.64
#